data_AF-A0A774S9L1-F1
#
_entry.id   AF-A0A774S9L1-F1
#
_cell.length_a   1.000
_cell.length_b   1.000
_cell.length_c   1.000
_cell.angle_alpha   90.00
_cell.angle_beta   90.00
_cell.angle_gamma   90.00
#
_symmetry.space_group_name_H-M   'P 1'
#
loop_
_entity.id
_entity.type
_entity.pdbx_description
1 polymer ?
#
loop_
_entity_poly.entity_id
_entity_poly.type
_entity_poly.pdbx_seq_one_letter_code
_entity_poly.pdbx_strand_id
1 'polypeptide(L)'
;FSLATRIAAEMGAQIIKTYYVDKGFERIAAGCPVPIVIAGGKKLPEREALEMCYQAIDQGASGVDMGRNIFQSEDPVAMIKAVHAVVHHNETAERAYELFLSEKS
;
A
#
# COMPACT_ATOMS: atom_id res chain seq x y z
N PHE A 1 6.09 -12.66 5.67
CA PHE A 1 5.68 -13.22 4.36
C PHE A 1 6.85 -13.63 3.46
N SER A 2 8.13 -13.46 3.87
CA SER A 2 9.31 -13.69 3.01
C SER A 2 9.38 -15.07 2.34
N LEU A 3 8.99 -16.15 3.03
CA LEU A 3 9.04 -17.50 2.46
C LEU A 3 8.05 -17.64 1.29
N ALA A 4 6.80 -17.25 1.51
CA ALA A 4 5.74 -17.37 0.52
C ALA A 4 6.02 -16.50 -0.73
N THR A 5 6.44 -15.25 -0.52
CA THR A 5 6.76 -14.33 -1.62
C THR A 5 7.95 -14.82 -2.44
N ARG A 6 8.97 -15.39 -1.78
CA ARG A 6 10.15 -15.92 -2.46
C ARG A 6 9.81 -17.17 -3.27
N ILE A 7 9.08 -18.13 -2.71
CA ILE A 7 8.67 -19.34 -3.43
C ILE A 7 7.87 -18.97 -4.69
N ALA A 8 6.86 -18.10 -4.57
CA ALA A 8 6.04 -17.72 -5.70
C ALA A 8 6.84 -17.04 -6.82
N ALA A 9 7.77 -16.14 -6.46
CA ALA A 9 8.63 -15.46 -7.43
C ALA A 9 9.61 -16.44 -8.12
N GLU A 10 10.23 -17.36 -7.36
CA GLU A 10 11.14 -18.39 -7.90
C GLU A 10 10.41 -19.39 -8.82
N MET A 11 9.10 -19.60 -8.58
CA MET A 11 8.26 -20.40 -9.48
C MET A 11 7.87 -19.65 -10.77
N GLY A 12 8.29 -18.40 -10.94
CA GLY A 12 8.10 -17.63 -12.16
C GLY A 12 6.94 -16.63 -12.13
N ALA A 13 6.38 -16.28 -10.97
CA ALA A 13 5.44 -15.16 -10.89
C ALA A 13 6.17 -13.82 -11.08
N GLN A 14 5.66 -12.95 -11.95
CA GLN A 14 6.29 -11.66 -12.28
C GLN A 14 5.86 -10.51 -11.36
N ILE A 15 4.77 -10.68 -10.61
CA ILE A 15 4.27 -9.71 -9.64
C ILE A 15 3.83 -10.48 -8.41
N ILE A 16 4.20 -9.99 -7.23
CA ILE A 16 3.80 -10.59 -5.97
C ILE A 16 2.91 -9.63 -5.20
N LYS A 17 1.70 -10.08 -4.88
CA LYS A 17 0.81 -9.40 -3.93
C LYS A 17 0.95 -10.04 -2.55
N THR A 18 1.21 -9.25 -1.52
CA THR A 18 1.27 -9.72 -0.13
C THR A 18 0.67 -8.71 0.85
N TYR A 19 0.69 -8.98 2.15
CA TYR A 19 0.26 -8.01 3.17
C TYR A 19 1.45 -7.24 3.75
N TYR A 20 1.22 -5.97 4.08
CA TYR A 20 2.14 -5.18 4.89
C TYR A 20 2.27 -5.77 6.31
N VAL A 21 3.45 -5.61 6.91
CA VAL A 21 3.72 -5.98 8.31
C VAL A 21 4.58 -4.88 8.96
N ASP A 22 4.26 -4.50 10.19
CA ASP A 22 4.88 -3.34 10.84
C ASP A 22 6.40 -3.45 11.07
N LYS A 23 6.93 -4.68 11.10
CA LYS A 23 8.36 -4.93 11.30
C LYS A 23 8.87 -5.93 10.28
N GLY A 24 9.94 -5.57 9.57
CA GLY A 24 10.62 -6.46 8.65
C GLY A 24 10.00 -6.53 7.26
N PHE A 25 9.11 -5.60 6.89
CA PHE A 25 8.57 -5.56 5.52
C PHE A 25 9.65 -5.17 4.50
N GLU A 26 10.60 -4.32 4.87
CA GLU A 26 11.78 -4.00 4.08
C GLU A 26 12.59 -5.27 3.71
N ARG A 27 12.62 -6.27 4.60
CA ARG A 27 13.26 -7.58 4.34
C ARG A 27 12.45 -8.45 3.39
N ILE A 28 11.11 -8.30 3.38
CA ILE A 28 10.23 -8.99 2.45
C ILE A 28 10.41 -8.40 1.04
N ALA A 29 10.37 -7.06 0.94
CA ALA A 29 10.60 -6.32 -0.30
C ALA A 29 11.98 -6.65 -0.90
N ALA A 30 13.05 -6.49 -0.12
CA ALA A 30 14.41 -6.78 -0.57
C ALA A 30 14.66 -8.27 -0.90
N GLY A 31 13.90 -9.18 -0.29
CA GLY A 31 14.04 -10.62 -0.50
C GLY A 31 13.27 -11.16 -1.71
N CYS A 32 12.43 -10.35 -2.36
CA CYS A 32 11.64 -10.74 -3.52
C CYS A 32 12.26 -10.21 -4.81
N PRO A 33 12.59 -11.05 -5.80
CA PRO A 33 13.30 -10.62 -7.01
C PRO A 33 12.40 -9.89 -8.04
N VAL A 34 11.13 -9.69 -7.74
CA VAL A 34 10.13 -9.06 -8.63
C VAL A 34 9.29 -8.04 -7.85
N PRO A 35 8.58 -7.10 -8.52
CA PRO A 35 7.78 -6.09 -7.86
C PRO A 35 6.78 -6.67 -6.84
N ILE A 36 6.77 -6.06 -5.65
CA ILE A 36 5.80 -6.36 -4.58
C ILE A 36 4.74 -5.27 -4.52
N VAL A 37 3.47 -5.69 -4.46
CA VAL A 37 2.32 -4.82 -4.21
C VAL A 37 1.66 -5.24 -2.89
N ILE A 38 1.28 -4.29 -2.04
CA ILE A 38 0.59 -4.61 -0.79
C ILE A 38 -0.94 -4.65 -0.95
N ALA A 39 -1.58 -5.65 -0.35
CA ALA A 39 -3.02 -5.70 -0.20
C ALA A 39 -3.48 -4.74 0.91
N GLY A 40 -4.59 -4.03 0.69
CA GLY A 40 -5.12 -3.09 1.68
C GLY A 40 -5.64 -3.71 2.99
N GLY A 41 -5.90 -5.02 3.06
CA GLY A 41 -6.44 -5.64 4.27
C GLY A 41 -7.90 -5.25 4.57
N LYS A 42 -8.29 -5.31 5.86
CA LYS A 42 -9.63 -4.90 6.34
C LYS A 42 -9.79 -3.38 6.26
N LYS A 43 -11.03 -2.87 6.32
CA LYS A 43 -11.24 -1.42 6.43
C LYS A 43 -10.57 -0.89 7.69
N LEU A 44 -9.77 0.14 7.51
CA LEU A 44 -9.15 0.96 8.55
C LEU A 44 -9.67 2.40 8.42
N PRO A 45 -9.51 3.24 9.44
CA PRO A 45 -9.59 4.69 9.28
C PRO A 45 -8.69 5.14 8.11
N GLU A 46 -9.15 6.11 7.32
CA GLU A 46 -8.48 6.55 6.10
C GLU A 46 -7.04 6.99 6.36
N ARG A 47 -6.82 7.73 7.46
CA ARG A 47 -5.47 8.13 7.90
C ARG A 47 -4.56 6.92 8.16
N GLU A 48 -5.06 5.88 8.83
CA GLU A 48 -4.27 4.67 9.10
C GLU A 48 -3.98 3.87 7.82
N ALA A 49 -4.93 3.82 6.88
CA ALA A 49 -4.72 3.21 5.58
C ALA A 49 -3.68 3.96 4.74
N LEU A 50 -3.64 5.30 4.82
CA LEU A 50 -2.62 6.13 4.17
C LEU A 50 -1.25 5.96 4.83
N GLU A 51 -1.18 5.84 6.16
CA GLU A 51 0.06 5.52 6.87
C GLU A 51 0.61 4.15 6.43
N MET A 52 -0.23 3.12 6.39
CA MET A 52 0.15 1.80 5.87
C MET A 52 0.64 1.88 4.42
N CYS A 53 0.00 2.69 3.57
CA CYS A 53 0.43 2.93 2.19
C CYS A 53 1.82 3.56 2.16
N TYR A 54 2.02 4.65 2.90
CA TYR A 54 3.27 5.40 2.97
C TYR A 54 4.42 4.51 3.43
N GLN A 55 4.25 3.82 4.56
CA GLN A 55 5.26 2.91 5.11
C GLN A 55 5.61 1.78 4.14
N ALA A 56 4.62 1.19 3.47
CA ALA A 56 4.89 0.13 2.51
C ALA A 56 5.70 0.61 1.30
N ILE A 57 5.34 1.78 0.74
CA ILE A 57 6.06 2.38 -0.40
C ILE A 57 7.48 2.78 0.02
N ASP A 58 7.65 3.46 1.15
CA ASP A 58 8.96 3.85 1.70
C ASP A 58 9.88 2.64 1.93
N GLN A 59 9.31 1.52 2.38
CA GLN A 59 10.04 0.28 2.62
C GLN A 59 10.22 -0.62 1.38
N GLY A 60 9.88 -0.13 0.18
CA GLY A 60 10.21 -0.76 -1.09
C GLY A 60 9.09 -1.54 -1.78
N ALA A 61 7.83 -1.37 -1.37
CA ALA A 61 6.71 -1.82 -2.19
C ALA A 61 6.66 -1.01 -3.50
N SER A 62 6.33 -1.69 -4.60
CA SER A 62 6.15 -1.09 -5.92
C SER A 62 4.73 -0.56 -6.17
N GLY A 63 3.83 -0.67 -5.18
CA GLY A 63 2.46 -0.18 -5.28
C GLY A 63 1.53 -0.77 -4.22
N VAL A 64 0.25 -0.43 -4.34
CA VAL A 64 -0.83 -0.95 -3.49
C VAL A 64 -1.99 -1.50 -4.32
N ASP A 65 -2.64 -2.53 -3.80
CA ASP A 65 -3.87 -3.12 -4.32
C ASP A 65 -4.93 -3.01 -3.19
N MET A 66 -5.55 -1.83 -3.14
CA MET A 66 -6.51 -1.47 -2.12
C MET A 66 -7.94 -1.73 -2.59
N GLY A 67 -8.63 -2.65 -1.90
CA GLY A 67 -10.07 -2.86 -2.05
C GLY A 67 -10.86 -2.10 -1.00
N ARG A 68 -11.08 -2.74 0.16
CA ARG A 68 -11.98 -2.24 1.23
C ARG A 68 -11.65 -0.81 1.69
N ASN A 69 -10.38 -0.45 1.80
CA ASN A 69 -9.97 0.91 2.19
C ASN A 69 -10.35 1.99 1.17
N ILE A 70 -10.67 1.61 -0.07
CA ILE A 70 -11.22 2.53 -1.08
C ILE A 70 -12.75 2.45 -1.06
N PHE A 71 -13.33 1.31 -1.44
CA PHE A 71 -14.77 1.23 -1.72
C PHE A 71 -15.67 1.24 -0.48
N GLN A 72 -15.11 1.05 0.73
CA GLN A 72 -15.84 1.22 2.00
C GLN A 72 -15.46 2.53 2.71
N SER A 73 -14.67 3.40 2.06
CA SER A 73 -14.42 4.75 2.56
C SER A 73 -15.68 5.60 2.44
N GLU A 74 -15.78 6.62 3.29
CA GLU A 74 -16.84 7.63 3.22
C GLU A 74 -16.77 8.42 1.90
N ASP A 75 -15.57 8.61 1.34
CA ASP A 75 -15.37 9.18 0.01
C ASP A 75 -14.31 8.37 -0.76
N PRO A 76 -14.74 7.39 -1.58
CA PRO A 76 -13.83 6.54 -2.34
C PRO A 76 -12.97 7.31 -3.35
N VAL A 77 -13.48 8.39 -3.94
CA VAL A 77 -12.76 9.15 -4.97
C VAL A 77 -11.65 9.98 -4.33
N ALA A 78 -11.96 10.68 -3.22
CA ALA A 78 -10.96 11.39 -2.43
C ALA A 78 -9.87 10.42 -1.92
N MET A 79 -10.26 9.22 -1.49
CA MET A 79 -9.30 8.22 -1.01
C MET A 79 -8.39 7.70 -2.14
N ILE A 80 -8.91 7.49 -3.35
CA ILE A 80 -8.08 7.12 -4.52
C ILE A 80 -7.04 8.21 -4.82
N LYS A 81 -7.45 9.49 -4.81
CA LYS A 81 -6.53 10.62 -5.03
C LYS A 81 -5.43 10.68 -3.96
N ALA A 82 -5.79 10.49 -2.70
CA ALA A 82 -4.84 10.47 -1.59
C ALA A 82 -3.84 9.31 -1.69
N VAL A 83 -4.31 8.09 -1.99
CA VAL A 83 -3.43 6.93 -2.21
C VAL A 83 -2.53 7.15 -3.42
N HIS A 84 -3.05 7.69 -4.51
CA HIS A 84 -2.26 8.02 -5.71
C HIS A 84 -1.12 8.99 -5.38
N ALA A 85 -1.38 10.01 -4.54
CA ALA A 85 -0.37 10.97 -4.12
C ALA A 85 0.77 10.31 -3.35
N VAL A 86 0.47 9.39 -2.43
CA VAL A 86 1.49 8.62 -1.71
C VAL A 86 2.31 7.74 -2.67
N VAL A 87 1.64 6.98 -3.55
CA VAL A 87 2.29 5.97 -4.40
C VAL A 87 3.11 6.59 -5.54
N HIS A 88 2.63 7.68 -6.14
CA HIS A 88 3.20 8.23 -7.37
C HIS A 88 3.85 9.61 -7.23
N HIS A 89 3.60 10.32 -6.13
CA HIS A 89 4.14 11.66 -5.89
C HIS A 89 4.99 11.78 -4.62
N ASN A 90 5.30 10.65 -3.97
CA ASN A 90 6.11 10.59 -2.74
C ASN A 90 5.56 11.52 -1.63
N GLU A 91 4.25 11.72 -1.59
CA GLU A 91 3.62 12.50 -0.52
C GLU A 91 3.67 11.76 0.82
N THR A 92 3.77 12.50 1.92
CA THR A 92 3.68 11.93 3.26
C THR A 92 2.24 11.49 3.56
N ALA A 93 2.08 10.59 4.54
CA ALA A 93 0.76 10.17 4.99
C ALA A 93 -0.11 11.37 5.47
N GLU A 94 0.50 12.33 6.15
CA GLU A 94 -0.19 13.56 6.60
C GLU A 94 -0.69 14.40 5.44
N ARG A 95 0.16 14.70 4.45
CA ARG A 95 -0.20 15.51 3.27
C ARG A 95 -1.27 14.81 2.43
N ALA A 96 -1.17 13.50 2.25
CA ALA A 96 -2.19 12.72 1.57
C ALA A 96 -3.53 12.73 2.33
N TYR A 97 -3.50 12.70 3.66
CA TYR A 97 -4.72 12.79 4.46
C TYR A 97 -5.36 14.18 4.40
N GLU A 98 -4.56 15.24 4.37
CA GLU A 98 -5.06 16.61 4.11
C GLU A 98 -5.72 16.72 2.73
N LEU A 99 -5.11 16.11 1.69
CA LEU A 99 -5.70 16.03 0.36
C LEU A 99 -7.05 15.29 0.39
N PHE A 100 -7.12 14.15 1.07
CA PHE A 100 -8.38 13.43 1.27
C PHE A 100 -9.46 14.33 1.89
N LEU A 101 -9.13 15.05 2.97
CA LEU A 101 -10.08 15.94 3.65
C LEU A 101 -10.52 17.13 2.76
N SER A 102 -9.65 17.63 1.88
CA SER A 102 -9.97 18.74 0.98
C SER A 102 -10.89 18.36 -0.19
N GLU A 103 -10.87 17.08 -0.58
CA GLU A 103 -11.63 16.54 -1.71
C GLU A 103 -12.91 15.83 -1.25
N LYS A 104 -12.99 15.47 0.04
CA LYS A 104 -14.13 14.80 0.65
C LYS A 104 -15.40 15.67 0.52
N SER A 105 -16.40 15.15 -0.20
CA SER A 105 -17.70 15.80 -0.41
C SER A 105 -18.80 15.31 0.52
#